data_AF-A0AAV6STQ6-F1
#
_entry.id   AF-A0AAV6STQ6-F1
#
_cell.length_a   1.000
_cell.length_b   1.000
_cell.length_c   1.000
_cell.angle_alpha   90.00
_cell.angle_beta   90.00
_cell.angle_gamma   90.00
#
_symmetry.space_group_name_H-M   'P 1'
#
loop_
_entity.id
_entity.type
_entity.pdbx_description
1 polymer ?
#
loop_
_entity_poly.entity_id
_entity_poly.type
_entity_poly.pdbx_seq_one_letter_code
_entity_poly.pdbx_strand_id
1 'polypeptide(L)'
;MNFSTRITETSTNGYSPSELTDYDVDSLQFELAKTEDEIQTLRQVLVDKEKHAADIRRQLGMSPLSNVKQNLSKGWHEVQTSAPFLTASATLEDVRHSDVYVRTRDGLSHAGQVTSSALSNMGVVIARRLAEMSALPLPSPARTLSHTMSVPTMRHSSTFKSFEEMVGNVKVSSS
;
A
#
# COMPACT_ATOMS: atom_id res chain seq x y z
N MET A 1 -8.91 -23.32 40.86
CA MET A 1 -9.91 -24.33 41.28
C MET A 1 -9.58 -25.60 40.51
N ASN A 2 -9.08 -26.62 41.21
CA ASN A 2 -8.67 -27.88 40.62
C ASN A 2 -9.90 -28.78 40.47
N PHE A 3 -10.27 -29.10 39.23
CA PHE A 3 -11.31 -30.08 38.98
C PHE A 3 -10.67 -31.47 39.04
N SER A 4 -10.89 -32.15 40.18
CA SER A 4 -10.58 -33.57 40.36
C SER A 4 -11.37 -34.39 39.34
N THR A 5 -10.66 -35.07 38.44
CA THR A 5 -11.21 -36.07 37.53
C THR A 5 -11.60 -37.31 38.36
N ARG A 6 -12.86 -37.36 38.82
CA ARG A 6 -13.44 -38.61 39.31
C ARG A 6 -13.86 -39.41 38.09
N ILE A 7 -13.01 -40.35 37.71
CA ILE A 7 -13.31 -41.39 36.73
C ILE A 7 -14.47 -42.21 37.32
N THR A 8 -15.68 -41.99 36.84
CA THR A 8 -16.80 -42.89 37.10
C THR A 8 -16.62 -44.12 36.22
N GLU A 9 -16.12 -45.19 36.84
CA GLU A 9 -16.32 -46.55 36.36
C GLU A 9 -17.82 -46.87 36.42
N THR A 10 -18.54 -46.53 35.36
CA THR A 10 -19.89 -47.06 35.13
C THR A 10 -19.73 -48.40 34.44
N SER A 11 -19.79 -49.41 35.29
CA SER A 11 -20.04 -50.82 35.01
C SER A 11 -20.75 -51.04 33.67
N THR A 12 -20.12 -51.85 32.84
CA THR A 12 -20.63 -52.44 31.62
C THR A 12 -21.87 -53.30 31.95
N ASN A 13 -23.05 -52.70 32.02
CA ASN A 13 -24.30 -53.45 31.99
C ASN A 13 -24.73 -53.57 30.53
N GLY A 14 -24.39 -54.70 29.91
CA GLY A 14 -24.78 -55.03 28.55
C GLY A 14 -26.30 -55.04 28.42
N TYR A 15 -26.85 -54.03 27.74
CA TYR A 15 -28.14 -54.15 27.11
C TYR A 15 -27.93 -54.92 25.80
N SER A 16 -28.25 -56.20 25.82
CA SER A 16 -28.44 -56.97 24.58
C SER A 16 -29.56 -56.32 23.76
N PRO A 17 -29.40 -56.14 22.44
CA PRO A 17 -30.38 -55.47 21.58
C PRO A 17 -31.64 -56.32 21.29
N SER A 18 -31.82 -57.45 21.99
CA SER A 18 -32.80 -58.48 21.63
C SER A 18 -34.10 -58.43 22.46
N GLU A 19 -34.34 -57.37 23.23
CA GLU A 19 -35.58 -57.20 24.00
C GLU A 19 -36.14 -55.76 23.93
N LEU A 20 -35.88 -55.04 22.83
CA LEU A 20 -36.71 -53.89 22.46
C LEU A 20 -37.80 -54.37 21.50
N THR A 21 -39.06 -54.03 21.79
CA THR A 21 -40.12 -54.23 20.80
C THR A 21 -39.91 -53.28 19.63
N ASP A 22 -40.38 -53.61 18.43
CA ASP A 22 -40.26 -52.71 17.26
C ASP A 22 -40.82 -51.30 17.56
N TYR A 23 -41.85 -51.23 18.40
CA TYR A 23 -42.43 -49.98 18.90
C TYR A 23 -41.45 -49.13 19.73
N ASP A 24 -40.64 -49.75 20.59
CA ASP A 24 -39.68 -49.03 21.43
C ASP A 24 -38.54 -48.44 20.58
N VAL A 25 -38.12 -49.16 19.54
CA VAL A 25 -37.11 -48.69 18.58
C VAL A 25 -37.62 -47.48 17.81
N ASP A 26 -38.84 -47.55 17.29
CA ASP A 26 -39.47 -46.43 16.58
C ASP A 26 -39.66 -45.20 17.48
N SER A 27 -40.07 -45.41 18.74
CA SER A 27 -40.18 -44.34 19.73
C SER A 27 -38.85 -43.65 20.02
N LEU A 28 -37.77 -44.43 20.19
CA LEU A 28 -36.44 -43.88 20.42
C LEU A 28 -35.90 -43.13 19.20
N GLN A 29 -36.17 -43.60 17.99
CA GLN A 29 -35.81 -42.87 16.77
C GLN A 29 -36.54 -41.53 16.67
N PHE A 30 -37.82 -41.49 17.03
CA PHE A 30 -38.58 -40.24 17.05
C PHE A 30 -38.04 -39.26 18.11
N GLU A 31 -37.74 -39.73 19.32
CA GLU A 31 -37.17 -38.89 20.38
C GLU A 31 -35.77 -38.38 20.02
N LEU A 32 -34.95 -39.21 19.38
CA LEU A 32 -33.65 -38.83 18.87
C LEU A 32 -33.79 -37.71 17.82
N ALA A 33 -34.64 -37.91 16.81
CA ALA A 33 -34.87 -36.90 15.76
C ALA A 33 -35.36 -35.57 16.35
N LYS A 34 -36.29 -35.61 17.31
CA LYS A 34 -36.76 -34.42 18.02
C LYS A 34 -35.63 -33.72 18.78
N THR A 35 -34.77 -34.48 19.44
CA THR A 35 -33.61 -33.95 20.18
C THR A 35 -32.60 -33.31 19.22
N GLU A 36 -32.35 -33.93 18.06
CA GLU A 36 -31.49 -33.37 17.01
C GLU A 36 -32.02 -32.04 16.48
N ASP A 37 -33.33 -31.92 16.27
CA ASP A 37 -33.99 -30.67 15.86
C ASP A 37 -33.88 -29.58 16.93
N GLU A 38 -34.04 -29.93 18.22
CA GLU A 38 -33.83 -28.99 19.32
C GLU A 38 -32.37 -28.53 19.39
N ILE A 39 -31.41 -29.45 19.27
CA ILE A 39 -29.97 -29.11 19.21
C ILE A 39 -29.71 -28.13 18.06
N GLN A 40 -30.28 -28.40 16.88
CA GLN A 40 -30.11 -27.54 15.72
C GLN A 40 -30.70 -26.14 15.96
N THR A 41 -31.88 -26.08 16.56
CA THR A 41 -32.53 -24.83 16.94
C THR A 41 -31.70 -24.05 17.97
N LEU A 42 -31.18 -24.73 18.99
CA LEU A 42 -30.33 -24.12 20.01
C LEU A 42 -29.03 -23.57 19.44
N ARG A 43 -28.41 -24.26 18.47
CA ARG A 43 -27.24 -23.75 17.74
C ARG A 43 -27.57 -22.47 16.99
N GLN A 44 -28.72 -22.40 16.32
CA GLN A 44 -29.15 -21.19 15.61
C GLN A 44 -29.37 -20.03 16.59
N VAL A 45 -30.08 -20.27 17.70
CA VAL A 45 -30.29 -19.27 18.74
C VAL A 45 -28.97 -18.78 19.34
N LEU A 46 -28.00 -19.68 19.54
CA LEU A 46 -26.69 -19.33 20.04
C LEU A 46 -25.95 -18.40 19.07
N VAL A 47 -25.92 -18.74 17.78
CA VAL A 47 -25.33 -17.88 16.73
C VAL A 47 -25.98 -16.49 16.72
N ASP A 48 -27.31 -16.42 16.82
CA ASP A 48 -28.03 -15.15 16.86
C ASP A 48 -27.67 -14.33 18.11
N LYS A 49 -27.50 -15.00 19.27
CA LYS A 49 -27.08 -14.37 20.53
C LYS A 49 -25.64 -13.89 20.49
N GLU A 50 -24.71 -14.66 19.91
CA GLU A 50 -23.31 -14.27 19.71
C GLU A 50 -23.21 -13.03 18.81
N LYS A 51 -23.98 -13.01 17.72
CA LYS A 51 -24.09 -11.85 16.84
C LYS A 51 -24.63 -10.63 17.58
N HIS A 52 -25.72 -10.78 18.34
CA HIS A 52 -26.29 -9.70 19.13
C HIS A 52 -25.29 -9.15 20.18
N ALA A 53 -24.55 -10.03 20.85
CA ALA A 53 -23.50 -9.64 21.78
C ALA A 53 -22.34 -8.91 21.06
N ALA A 54 -21.97 -9.32 19.85
CA ALA A 54 -21.01 -8.60 19.02
C ALA A 54 -21.51 -7.19 18.63
N ASP A 55 -22.79 -7.06 18.29
CA ASP A 55 -23.41 -5.77 17.97
C ASP A 55 -23.44 -4.84 19.18
N ILE A 56 -23.81 -5.34 20.38
CA ILE A 56 -23.74 -4.57 21.63
C ILE A 56 -22.30 -4.11 21.91
N ARG A 57 -21.30 -5.01 21.78
CA ARG A 57 -19.88 -4.64 21.96
C ARG A 57 -19.46 -3.53 20.99
N ARG A 58 -19.91 -3.58 19.73
CA ARG A 58 -19.66 -2.52 18.74
C ARG A 58 -20.29 -1.20 19.17
N GLN A 59 -21.54 -1.20 19.63
CA GLN A 59 -22.24 0.01 20.12
C GLN A 59 -21.56 0.61 21.35
N LEU A 60 -21.04 -0.22 22.25
CA LEU A 60 -20.27 0.21 23.42
C LEU A 60 -18.83 0.64 23.08
N GLY A 61 -18.44 0.65 21.80
CA GLY A 61 -17.08 1.02 21.39
C GLY A 61 -16.02 -0.01 21.76
N MET A 62 -16.40 -1.23 22.14
CA MET A 62 -15.54 -2.40 22.40
C MET A 62 -15.40 -3.28 21.16
N SER A 63 -15.26 -2.65 20.00
CA SER A 63 -14.96 -3.38 18.77
C SER A 63 -13.53 -3.93 18.82
N PRO A 64 -13.23 -5.12 18.25
CA PRO A 64 -11.86 -5.62 18.16
C PRO A 64 -10.88 -4.59 17.59
N LEU A 65 -11.33 -3.79 16.60
CA LEU A 65 -10.52 -2.75 15.98
C LEU A 65 -10.29 -1.53 16.90
N SER A 66 -11.27 -1.13 17.72
CA SER A 66 -11.10 0.00 18.64
C SER A 66 -10.12 -0.34 19.76
N ASN A 67 -10.14 -1.59 20.26
CA ASN A 67 -9.17 -2.08 21.23
C ASN A 67 -7.74 -2.09 20.66
N VAL A 68 -7.55 -2.60 19.43
CA VAL A 68 -6.25 -2.56 18.74
C VAL A 68 -5.76 -1.13 18.53
N LYS A 69 -6.62 -0.25 18.00
CA LYS A 69 -6.28 1.18 17.80
C LYS A 69 -5.88 1.83 19.12
N GLN A 70 -6.63 1.59 20.19
CA GLN A 70 -6.33 2.15 21.50
C GLN A 70 -5.00 1.64 22.07
N ASN A 71 -4.72 0.33 21.99
CA ASN A 71 -3.47 -0.24 22.47
C ASN A 71 -2.26 0.25 21.65
N LEU A 72 -2.39 0.35 20.32
CA LEU A 72 -1.35 0.90 19.46
C LEU A 72 -1.09 2.39 19.75
N SER A 73 -2.15 3.20 19.88
CA SER A 73 -1.99 4.61 20.23
C SER A 73 -1.32 4.79 21.60
N LYS A 74 -1.69 3.96 22.58
CA LYS A 74 -1.06 3.96 23.90
C LYS A 74 0.40 3.52 23.83
N GLY A 75 0.71 2.37 23.21
CA GLY A 75 2.08 1.87 23.11
C GLY A 75 2.99 2.81 22.31
N TRP A 76 2.46 3.43 21.26
CA TRP A 76 3.19 4.46 20.52
C TRP A 76 3.48 5.70 21.38
N HIS A 77 2.47 6.20 22.10
CA HIS A 77 2.64 7.33 23.01
C HIS A 77 3.62 7.01 24.15
N GLU A 78 3.56 5.80 24.68
CA GLU A 78 4.47 5.30 25.71
C GLU A 78 5.92 5.25 25.19
N VAL A 79 6.13 4.79 23.95
CA VAL A 79 7.44 4.88 23.29
C VAL A 79 7.90 6.32 23.14
N GLN A 80 7.02 7.23 22.70
CA GLN A 80 7.37 8.66 22.56
C GLN A 80 7.69 9.36 23.88
N THR A 81 7.10 8.90 24.98
CA THR A 81 7.32 9.45 26.33
C THR A 81 8.37 8.66 27.11
N SER A 82 8.86 7.55 26.55
CA SER A 82 9.85 6.71 27.20
C SER A 82 11.17 7.46 27.38
N ALA A 83 11.79 7.27 28.55
CA ALA A 83 13.10 7.83 28.87
C ALA A 83 14.17 7.59 27.79
N PRO A 84 14.33 6.37 27.21
CA PRO A 84 15.31 6.17 26.15
C PRO A 84 14.97 6.94 24.87
N PHE A 85 13.69 7.06 24.48
CA PHE A 85 13.32 7.86 23.31
C PHE A 85 13.55 9.36 23.54
N LEU A 86 13.19 9.89 24.71
CA LEU A 86 13.43 11.30 25.05
C LEU A 86 14.93 11.62 25.17
N THR A 87 15.72 10.68 25.69
CA THR A 87 17.18 10.81 25.76
C THR A 87 17.80 10.74 24.36
N ALA A 88 17.33 9.82 23.51
CA ALA A 88 17.79 9.72 22.14
C ALA A 88 17.38 10.93 21.29
N SER A 89 16.18 11.47 21.49
CA SER A 89 15.73 12.67 20.77
C SER A 89 16.48 13.93 21.25
N ALA A 90 16.74 14.06 22.54
CA ALA A 90 17.54 15.16 23.09
C ALA A 90 19.00 15.11 22.59
N THR A 91 19.62 13.94 22.58
CA THR A 91 20.98 13.77 22.03
C THR A 91 21.02 13.94 20.52
N LEU A 92 20.01 13.47 19.79
CA LEU A 92 19.90 13.71 18.35
C LEU A 92 19.71 15.19 18.05
N GLU A 93 18.96 15.93 18.86
CA GLU A 93 18.78 17.38 18.69
C GLU A 93 20.09 18.13 18.94
N ASP A 94 20.82 17.75 19.99
CA ASP A 94 22.15 18.29 20.31
C ASP A 94 23.14 18.03 19.16
N VAL A 95 23.19 16.78 18.66
CA VAL A 95 24.02 16.42 17.51
C VAL A 95 23.57 17.14 16.24
N ARG A 96 22.27 17.31 16.02
CA ARG A 96 21.70 18.01 14.87
C ARG A 96 22.02 19.51 14.87
N HIS A 97 22.14 20.11 16.04
CA HIS A 97 22.53 21.52 16.24
C HIS A 97 24.04 21.70 16.31
N SER A 98 24.81 20.61 16.38
CA SER A 98 26.26 20.68 16.35
C SER A 98 26.73 21.34 15.05
N ASP A 99 27.71 22.24 15.20
CA ASP A 99 28.31 22.98 14.09
C ASP A 99 28.88 22.06 13.01
N VAL A 100 29.28 20.83 13.38
CA VAL A 100 29.77 19.79 12.46
C VAL A 100 28.65 19.17 11.65
N TYR A 101 27.52 18.83 12.28
CA TYR A 101 26.37 18.25 11.57
C TYR A 101 25.69 19.28 10.67
N VAL A 102 25.46 20.50 11.16
CA VAL A 102 24.87 21.60 10.37
C VAL A 102 25.75 21.90 9.15
N ARG A 103 27.07 22.04 9.34
CA ARG A 103 28.01 22.28 8.23
C ARG A 103 28.03 21.12 7.22
N THR A 104 27.93 19.87 7.66
CA THR A 104 27.89 18.69 6.78
C THR A 104 26.56 18.61 6.02
N ARG A 105 25.44 18.81 6.71
CA ARG A 105 24.09 18.92 6.13
C ARG A 105 24.04 20.01 5.07
N ASP A 106 24.54 21.20 5.40
CA ASP A 106 24.46 22.35 4.51
C ASP A 106 25.40 22.14 3.30
N GLY A 107 26.56 21.51 3.49
CA GLY A 107 27.44 21.08 2.40
C GLY A 107 26.82 20.02 1.48
N LEU A 108 26.15 19.01 2.05
CA LEU A 108 25.43 17.98 1.29
C LEU A 108 24.20 18.55 0.57
N SER A 109 23.44 19.41 1.23
CA SER A 109 22.31 20.13 0.64
C SER A 109 22.75 21.00 -0.52
N HIS A 110 23.87 21.73 -0.35
CA HIS A 110 24.48 22.52 -1.41
C HIS A 110 24.85 21.63 -2.60
N ALA A 111 25.62 20.56 -2.38
CA ALA A 111 25.99 19.60 -3.43
C ALA A 111 24.76 18.92 -4.08
N GLY A 112 23.73 18.62 -3.30
CA GLY A 112 22.48 18.02 -3.74
C GLY A 112 21.67 18.96 -4.62
N GLN A 113 21.63 20.26 -4.31
CA GLN A 113 21.03 21.28 -5.17
C GLN A 113 21.81 21.45 -6.48
N VAL A 114 23.14 21.44 -6.43
CA VAL A 114 23.97 21.53 -7.65
C VAL A 114 23.77 20.30 -8.55
N THR A 115 23.62 19.12 -7.96
CA THR A 115 23.37 17.87 -8.70
C THR A 115 21.92 17.78 -9.20
N SER A 116 20.94 18.20 -8.39
CA SER A 116 19.52 18.20 -8.77
C SER A 116 19.21 19.20 -9.87
N SER A 117 19.87 20.37 -9.86
CA SER A 117 19.78 21.34 -10.96
C SER A 117 20.42 20.80 -12.24
N ALA A 118 21.55 20.10 -12.16
CA ALA A 118 22.15 19.42 -13.31
C ALA A 118 21.24 18.30 -13.86
N LEU A 119 20.66 17.46 -13.00
CA LEU A 119 19.74 16.39 -13.39
C LEU A 119 18.45 16.95 -14.02
N SER A 120 17.87 18.00 -13.43
CA SER A 120 16.69 18.68 -13.97
C SER A 120 16.98 19.26 -15.37
N ASN A 121 18.12 19.92 -15.55
CA ASN A 121 18.52 20.44 -16.86
C ASN A 121 18.72 19.33 -17.90
N MET A 122 19.34 18.20 -17.54
CA MET A 122 19.46 17.05 -18.44
C MET A 122 18.10 16.40 -18.75
N GLY A 123 17.21 16.29 -17.76
CA GLY A 123 15.85 15.78 -17.93
C GLY A 123 15.00 16.65 -18.85
N VAL A 124 15.11 17.98 -18.75
CA VAL A 124 14.43 18.94 -19.63
C VAL A 124 14.94 18.83 -21.08
N VAL A 125 16.24 18.60 -21.30
CA VAL A 125 16.79 18.40 -22.65
C VAL A 125 16.29 17.09 -23.28
N ILE A 126 16.19 16.02 -22.49
CA ILE A 126 15.65 14.72 -22.96
C ILE A 126 14.14 14.84 -23.24
N ALA A 127 13.37 15.46 -22.34
CA ALA A 127 11.94 15.70 -22.53
C ALA A 127 11.66 16.58 -23.74
N ARG A 128 12.51 17.59 -23.98
CA ARG A 128 12.44 18.45 -25.16
C ARG A 128 12.79 17.70 -26.44
N ARG A 129 13.81 16.82 -26.43
CA ARG A 129 14.12 15.91 -27.55
C ARG A 129 12.95 14.97 -27.87
N LEU A 130 12.29 14.44 -26.84
CA LEU A 130 11.13 13.56 -27.01
C LEU A 130 9.90 14.32 -27.55
N ALA A 131 9.67 15.53 -27.06
CA ALA A 131 8.60 16.41 -27.54
C ALA A 131 8.85 16.89 -28.98
N GLU A 132 10.11 17.15 -29.35
CA GLU A 132 10.49 17.50 -30.73
C GLU A 132 10.29 16.30 -31.69
N MET A 133 10.50 15.06 -31.23
CA MET A 133 10.22 13.84 -32.03
C MET A 133 8.72 13.55 -32.16
N SER A 134 7.94 13.79 -31.10
CA SER A 134 6.48 13.61 -31.12
C SER A 134 5.74 14.73 -31.85
N ALA A 135 6.40 15.87 -32.11
CA ALA A 135 5.89 16.98 -32.90
C ALA A 135 6.13 16.82 -34.42
N LEU A 136 6.33 15.60 -34.93
CA LEU A 136 6.21 15.33 -36.36
C LEU A 136 4.82 15.77 -36.83
N PRO A 137 4.69 16.63 -37.87
CA PRO A 137 3.40 17.11 -38.35
C PRO A 137 2.52 15.93 -38.74
N LEU A 138 1.48 15.66 -37.95
CA LEU A 138 0.40 14.79 -38.38
C LEU A 138 -0.19 15.37 -39.68
N PRO A 139 -0.46 14.53 -40.69
CA PRO A 139 -1.07 15.00 -41.92
C PRO A 139 -2.44 15.58 -41.58
N SER A 140 -2.61 16.88 -41.81
CA SER A 140 -3.92 17.51 -41.78
C SER A 140 -4.84 16.78 -42.77
N PRO A 141 -6.10 16.47 -42.41
CA PRO A 141 -7.04 15.95 -43.39
C PRO A 141 -7.38 17.08 -44.39
N ALA A 142 -6.95 16.91 -45.65
CA ALA A 142 -7.43 17.68 -46.79
C ALA A 142 -8.84 17.18 -47.16
N ARG A 143 -9.84 17.96 -47.60
CA ARG A 143 -9.92 19.33 -48.15
C ARG A 143 -11.42 19.64 -48.32
N THR A 144 -11.83 20.91 -48.32
CA THR A 144 -12.76 21.43 -49.34
C THR A 144 -12.50 22.92 -49.58
N LEU A 145 -12.12 23.25 -50.83
CA LEU A 145 -12.28 24.51 -51.60
C LEU A 145 -11.95 25.83 -50.88
N SER A 146 -10.98 26.66 -51.29
CA SER A 146 -10.80 27.22 -52.64
C SER A 146 -9.53 28.09 -52.72
N HIS A 147 -8.87 28.07 -53.88
CA HIS A 147 -7.94 29.08 -54.45
C HIS A 147 -6.86 29.73 -53.57
N THR A 148 -5.61 29.30 -53.75
CA THR A 148 -4.52 30.05 -54.43
C THR A 148 -3.18 29.42 -54.07
N MET A 149 -2.35 29.21 -55.08
CA MET A 149 -1.03 28.61 -54.96
C MET A 149 -0.14 29.53 -54.11
N SER A 150 0.39 29.03 -53.00
CA SER A 150 1.59 29.59 -52.39
C SER A 150 2.67 28.53 -52.46
N VAL A 151 3.55 28.70 -53.45
CA VAL A 151 4.80 27.95 -53.56
C VAL A 151 5.63 28.28 -52.32
N PRO A 152 6.02 27.31 -51.48
CA PRO A 152 6.99 27.59 -50.43
C PRO A 152 8.34 27.82 -51.09
N THR A 153 8.81 29.06 -51.09
CA THR A 153 10.21 29.40 -51.36
C THR A 153 11.09 28.64 -50.37
N MET A 154 12.05 27.87 -50.90
CA MET A 154 13.15 27.30 -50.12
C MET A 154 13.85 28.41 -49.33
N ARG A 155 13.68 28.42 -48.00
CA ARG A 155 14.57 29.19 -47.13
C ARG A 155 15.94 28.51 -47.15
N HIS A 156 16.87 29.12 -47.88
CA HIS A 156 18.28 28.95 -47.58
C HIS A 156 18.55 29.62 -46.24
N SER A 157 18.28 28.92 -45.14
CA SER A 157 18.82 29.33 -43.85
C SER A 157 20.30 29.01 -43.86
N SER A 158 21.12 30.04 -44.03
CA SER A 158 22.55 30.07 -43.74
C SER A 158 22.77 29.95 -42.22
N THR A 159 22.27 28.87 -41.61
CA THR A 159 22.35 28.61 -40.16
C THR A 159 23.34 27.48 -39.83
N PHE A 160 24.02 26.93 -40.83
CA PHE A 160 25.30 26.29 -40.61
C PHE A 160 26.29 26.87 -41.62
N LYS A 161 27.33 27.55 -41.13
CA LYS A 161 28.57 27.59 -41.90
C LYS A 161 29.00 26.12 -42.02
N SER A 162 28.95 25.58 -43.23
CA SER A 162 29.41 24.22 -43.48
C SER A 162 30.86 24.12 -43.01
N PHE A 163 31.23 23.00 -42.38
CA PHE A 163 32.58 22.76 -41.85
C PHE A 163 33.70 23.02 -42.86
N GLU A 164 33.38 22.98 -44.16
CA GLU A 164 34.27 23.30 -45.27
C GLU A 164 34.78 24.76 -45.26
N GLU A 165 33.97 25.75 -44.84
CA GLU A 165 34.40 27.16 -44.73
C GLU A 165 35.33 27.38 -43.52
N MET A 166 35.13 26.60 -42.45
CA MET A 166 35.89 26.73 -41.21
C MET A 166 37.30 26.10 -41.31
N VAL A 167 37.50 25.14 -42.21
CA VAL A 167 38.83 24.54 -42.47
C VAL A 167 39.60 25.23 -43.61
N GLY A 168 38.92 25.98 -44.47
CA GLY A 168 39.57 26.76 -45.54
C GLY A 168 40.38 27.95 -45.03
N ASN A 169 39.96 28.58 -43.93
CA ASN A 169 40.60 29.80 -43.42
C ASN A 169 41.86 29.57 -42.56
N VAL A 170 42.19 28.31 -42.25
CA VAL A 170 43.38 27.95 -41.44
C VAL A 170 44.60 27.63 -42.33
N LYS A 171 44.44 27.51 -43.65
CA LYS A 171 45.55 27.21 -44.57
C LYS A 171 45.90 28.37 -45.51
N VAL A 172 45.90 29.62 -45.03
CA VAL A 172 46.64 30.72 -45.68
C VAL A 172 47.15 31.70 -44.61
N SER A 173 48.06 31.24 -43.76
CA SER A 173 49.04 32.12 -43.11
C SER A 173 50.29 31.31 -42.78
N SER A 174 50.98 30.93 -43.84
CA SER A 174 52.39 30.54 -43.80
C SER A 174 52.96 30.79 -45.19
N SER A 175 53.41 32.02 -45.39
CA SER A 175 54.55 32.49 -46.21
C SER A 175 54.39 33.98 -46.45
#